data_AF-A0AAT9RD34-F1
#
_entry.id   AF-A0AAT9RD34-F1
#
_cell.length_a   1.000
_cell.length_b   1.000
_cell.length_c   1.000
_cell.angle_alpha   90.00
_cell.angle_beta   90.00
_cell.angle_gamma   90.00
#
_symmetry.space_group_name_H-M   'P 1'
#
loop_
_entity.id
_entity.type
_entity.pdbx_description
1 polymer ?
#
loop_
_entity_poly.entity_id
_entity_poly.type
_entity_poly.pdbx_seq_one_letter_code
_entity_poly.pdbx_strand_id
1 'polypeptide(L)'
;MTVQNSDKTLSRKQRLQEKQRRQLSVVDTVDKAEVKVRKAEAELAVAVTEAVQVFGDEQSASEALDMSAEAIQRFLRLAQDEAADANSVTEGVGKA
;
A
#
# COMPACT_ATOMS: atom_id res chain seq x y z
N MET A 1 11.30 -18.63 -48.33
CA MET A 1 10.58 -19.45 -47.34
C MET A 1 9.91 -18.52 -46.34
N THR A 2 8.65 -18.15 -46.59
CA THR A 2 7.88 -17.24 -45.75
C THR A 2 7.29 -18.02 -44.57
N VAL A 3 7.71 -17.67 -43.36
CA VAL A 3 7.25 -18.30 -42.12
C VAL A 3 5.80 -17.86 -41.89
N GLN A 4 4.86 -18.66 -42.39
CA GLN A 4 3.44 -18.48 -42.09
C GLN A 4 3.25 -18.78 -40.61
N ASN A 5 3.26 -17.73 -39.78
CA ASN A 5 2.70 -17.76 -38.44
C ASN A 5 1.18 -17.84 -38.59
N SER A 6 0.66 -19.02 -38.92
CA SER A 6 -0.76 -19.29 -38.87
C SER A 6 -1.21 -19.15 -37.42
N ASP A 7 -2.20 -18.28 -37.19
CA ASP A 7 -3.01 -18.16 -35.99
C ASP A 7 -3.37 -19.52 -35.40
N LYS A 8 -2.49 -20.07 -34.57
CA LYS A 8 -2.78 -21.24 -33.76
C LYS A 8 -3.75 -20.77 -32.70
N THR A 9 -5.04 -20.92 -32.97
CA THR A 9 -6.09 -20.79 -31.97
C THR A 9 -5.69 -21.68 -30.80
N LEU A 10 -5.27 -21.06 -29.69
CA LEU A 10 -4.72 -21.76 -28.53
C LEU A 10 -5.65 -22.90 -28.12
N SER A 11 -5.06 -24.05 -27.78
CA SER A 11 -5.82 -25.21 -27.29
C SER A 11 -6.68 -24.82 -26.09
N ARG A 12 -7.83 -25.48 -25.90
CA ARG A 12 -8.74 -25.22 -24.75
C ARG A 12 -7.97 -25.22 -23.41
N LYS A 13 -6.97 -26.10 -23.25
CA LYS A 13 -6.09 -26.12 -22.07
C LYS A 13 -5.18 -24.89 -21.97
N GLN A 14 -4.57 -24.46 -23.08
CA GLN A 14 -3.71 -23.28 -23.12
C GLN A 14 -4.50 -22.00 -22.85
N ARG A 15 -5.71 -21.87 -23.38
CA ARG A 15 -6.62 -20.75 -23.07
C ARG A 15 -7.00 -20.72 -21.60
N LEU A 16 -7.27 -21.88 -21.00
CA LEU A 16 -7.59 -21.98 -19.58
C LEU A 16 -6.40 -21.58 -18.71
N GLN A 17 -5.21 -22.10 -19.02
CA GLN A 17 -3.97 -21.77 -18.31
C GLN A 17 -3.62 -20.28 -18.44
N GLU A 18 -3.79 -19.70 -19.63
CA GLU A 18 -3.57 -18.28 -19.84
C GLU A 18 -4.56 -17.43 -19.04
N LYS A 19 -5.84 -17.84 -19.00
CA LYS A 19 -6.86 -17.16 -18.17
C LYS A 19 -6.49 -17.21 -16.69
N GLN A 20 -6.06 -18.35 -16.18
CA GLN A 20 -5.60 -18.50 -14.80
C GLN A 20 -4.35 -17.65 -14.51
N ARG A 21 -3.35 -17.66 -15.42
CA ARG A 21 -2.14 -16.83 -15.29
C ARG A 21 -2.48 -15.35 -15.22
N ARG A 22 -3.39 -14.88 -16.08
CA ARG A 22 -3.84 -13.47 -16.09
C ARG A 22 -4.57 -13.13 -14.79
N GLN A 23 -5.43 -14.01 -14.28
CA GLN A 23 -6.12 -13.79 -13.00
C GLN A 23 -5.14 -13.71 -11.83
N LEU A 24 -4.18 -14.64 -11.74
CA LEU A 24 -3.17 -14.62 -10.69
C LEU A 24 -2.30 -13.36 -10.77
N SER A 25 -1.89 -12.97 -11.98
CA SER A 25 -1.12 -11.73 -12.19
C SER A 25 -1.87 -10.48 -11.73
N VAL A 26 -3.19 -10.41 -11.88
CA VAL A 26 -3.98 -9.26 -11.42
C VAL A 26 -3.98 -9.21 -9.88
N VAL A 27 -4.20 -10.34 -9.22
CA VAL A 27 -4.13 -10.42 -7.75
C VAL A 27 -2.75 -10.01 -7.25
N ASP A 28 -1.68 -10.57 -7.82
CA ASP A 28 -0.30 -10.20 -7.45
C ASP A 28 -0.01 -8.71 -7.63
N THR A 29 -0.57 -8.08 -8.67
CA THR A 29 -0.40 -6.64 -8.88
C THR A 29 -1.17 -5.80 -7.86
N VAL A 30 -2.37 -6.23 -7.46
CA VAL A 30 -3.17 -5.56 -6.44
C VAL A 30 -2.49 -5.70 -5.09
N ASP A 31 -2.07 -6.91 -4.69
CA ASP A 31 -1.35 -7.14 -3.43
C ASP A 31 -0.09 -6.26 -3.33
N LYS A 32 0.70 -6.17 -4.40
CA LYS A 32 1.87 -5.29 -4.45
C LYS A 32 1.51 -3.82 -4.38
N ALA A 33 0.40 -3.40 -4.96
CA ALA A 33 -0.08 -2.03 -4.87
C ALA A 33 -0.55 -1.72 -3.45
N GLU A 34 -1.30 -2.61 -2.81
CA GLU A 34 -1.75 -2.47 -1.43
C GLU A 34 -0.59 -2.32 -0.45
N VAL A 35 0.46 -3.13 -0.58
CA VAL A 35 1.67 -3.00 0.24
C VAL A 35 2.32 -1.62 0.08
N LYS A 36 2.36 -1.08 -1.15
CA LYS A 36 2.91 0.25 -1.41
C LYS A 36 2.03 1.35 -0.84
N VAL A 37 0.71 1.20 -0.94
CA VAL A 37 -0.26 2.16 -0.38
C VAL A 37 -0.13 2.20 1.13
N ARG A 38 -0.13 1.04 1.82
CA ARG A 38 0.05 1.00 3.28
C ARG A 38 1.36 1.65 3.73
N LYS A 39 2.45 1.40 3.00
CA LYS A 39 3.74 2.06 3.28
C LYS A 39 3.65 3.59 3.10
N ALA A 40 3.07 4.04 1.99
CA ALA A 40 2.90 5.47 1.74
C ALA A 40 1.97 6.15 2.77
N GLU A 41 0.93 5.45 3.22
CA GLU A 41 0.03 5.92 4.28
C GLU A 41 0.76 6.03 5.62
N ALA A 42 1.62 5.07 5.97
CA ALA A 42 2.45 5.13 7.18
C ALA A 42 3.46 6.29 7.12
N GLU A 43 4.15 6.47 5.99
CA GLU A 43 5.06 7.60 5.78
C GLU A 43 4.33 8.95 5.85
N LEU A 44 3.13 9.03 5.27
CA LEU A 44 2.28 10.22 5.35
C LEU A 44 1.81 10.48 6.79
N ALA A 45 1.46 9.44 7.54
CA ALA A 45 1.06 9.56 8.94
C ALA A 45 2.16 10.17 9.81
N VAL A 46 3.41 9.74 9.59
CA VAL A 46 4.59 10.34 10.24
C VAL A 46 4.77 11.80 9.83
N ALA A 47 4.73 12.10 8.54
CA ALA A 47 4.87 13.47 8.05
C ALA A 47 3.78 14.42 8.58
N VAL A 48 2.54 13.95 8.68
CA VAL A 48 1.44 14.72 9.29
C VAL A 48 1.69 14.94 10.79
N THR A 49 2.21 13.94 11.49
CA THR A 49 2.57 14.07 12.92
C THR A 49 3.68 15.10 13.12
N GLU A 50 4.68 15.10 12.25
CA GLU A 50 5.74 16.12 12.24
C GLU A 50 5.18 17.51 11.92
N ALA A 51 4.28 17.61 10.94
CA ALA A 51 3.63 18.88 10.61
C ALA A 51 2.85 19.45 11.80
N VAL A 52 2.09 18.63 12.53
CA VAL A 52 1.39 19.07 13.75
C VAL A 52 2.38 19.59 14.80
N GLN A 53 3.54 18.95 14.95
CA GLN A 53 4.58 19.45 15.87
C GLN A 53 5.20 20.77 15.39
N VAL A 54 5.40 20.93 14.08
CA VAL A 54 5.98 22.14 13.47
C VAL A 54 5.02 23.33 13.52
N PHE A 55 3.74 23.09 13.23
CA PHE A 55 2.70 24.13 13.23
C PHE A 55 2.08 24.37 14.61
N GLY A 56 2.28 23.43 15.55
CA GLY A 56 1.93 23.56 16.97
C GLY A 56 0.59 22.94 17.36
N ASP A 57 -0.36 22.84 16.45
CA ASP A 57 -1.67 22.24 16.70
C ASP A 57 -2.29 21.62 15.42
N GLU A 58 -3.33 20.80 15.61
CA GLU A 58 -4.02 20.08 14.53
C GLU A 58 -4.71 21.02 13.53
N GLN A 59 -5.25 22.15 13.99
CA GLN A 59 -6.00 23.10 13.16
C GLN A 59 -5.03 23.89 12.28
N SER A 60 -3.92 24.37 12.86
CA SER A 60 -2.85 25.05 12.11
C SER A 60 -2.21 24.11 11.06
N ALA A 61 -2.02 22.83 11.39
CA ALA A 61 -1.55 21.84 10.42
C ALA A 61 -2.59 21.52 9.34
N SER A 62 -3.88 21.44 9.70
CA SER A 62 -4.99 21.26 8.75
C SER A 62 -5.02 22.37 7.70
N GLU A 63 -4.85 23.63 8.12
CA GLU A 63 -4.78 24.79 7.22
C GLU A 63 -3.51 24.79 6.38
N ALA A 64 -2.35 24.50 6.99
CA ALA A 64 -1.07 24.50 6.29
C ALA A 64 -0.91 23.38 5.26
N LEU A 65 -1.53 22.22 5.52
CA LEU A 65 -1.50 21.07 4.61
C LEU A 65 -2.68 21.06 3.63
N ASP A 66 -3.62 22.00 3.73
CA ASP A 66 -4.87 22.01 2.96
C ASP A 66 -5.63 20.67 3.08
N MET A 67 -5.69 20.15 4.31
CA MET A 67 -6.34 18.88 4.65
C MET A 67 -7.47 19.14 5.64
N SER A 68 -8.49 18.28 5.67
CA SER A 68 -9.50 18.37 6.72
C SER A 68 -8.92 17.96 8.08
N ALA A 69 -9.44 18.57 9.16
CA ALA A 69 -9.08 18.17 10.53
C ALA A 69 -9.35 16.67 10.79
N GLU A 70 -10.41 16.11 10.19
CA GLU A 70 -10.66 14.67 10.24
C GLU A 70 -9.53 13.84 9.61
N ALA A 71 -8.95 14.30 8.50
CA ALA A 71 -7.84 13.63 7.86
C ALA A 71 -6.59 13.67 8.74
N ILE A 72 -6.28 14.83 9.33
CA ILE A 72 -5.19 14.98 10.31
C ILE A 72 -5.35 13.97 11.46
N GLN A 73 -6.53 13.93 12.08
CA GLN A 73 -6.80 13.02 13.20
C GLN A 73 -6.70 11.54 12.82
N ARG A 74 -7.12 11.17 11.60
CA ARG A 74 -6.96 9.79 11.10
C ARG A 74 -5.49 9.42 10.96
N PHE A 75 -4.66 10.31 10.39
CA PHE A 75 -3.23 10.07 10.24
C PHE A 75 -2.51 10.04 11.58
N LEU A 76 -2.88 10.88 12.54
CA LEU A 76 -2.33 10.83 13.90
C LEU A 76 -2.65 9.51 14.60
N ARG A 77 -3.87 8.99 14.45
CA ARG A 77 -4.23 7.67 14.99
C ARG A 77 -3.46 6.55 14.28
N LEU A 78 -3.35 6.61 12.95
CA LEU A 78 -2.61 5.63 12.17
C LEU A 78 -1.13 5.58 12.57
N ALA A 79 -0.50 6.73 12.83
CA ALA A 79 0.88 6.79 13.33
C ALA A 79 1.04 6.15 14.71
N GLN A 80 0.04 6.28 15.58
CA GLN A 80 0.04 5.63 16.91
C GLN A 80 -0.11 4.12 16.78
N ASP A 81 -1.01 3.66 15.92
CA ASP A 81 -1.24 2.23 15.67
C ASP A 81 0.01 1.57 15.06
N GLU A 82 0.65 2.21 14.07
CA GLU A 82 1.90 1.71 13.47
C GLU A 82 3.06 1.66 14.49
N ALA A 83 3.15 2.64 15.39
CA ALA A 83 4.15 2.63 16.46
C ALA A 83 3.90 1.49 17.47
N ALA A 84 2.64 1.16 17.75
CA ALA A 84 2.27 0.04 18.61
C ALA A 84 2.60 -1.31 17.96
N ASP A 85 2.31 -1.45 16.66
CA ASP A 85 2.64 -2.65 15.89
C ASP A 85 4.16 -2.85 15.77
N ALA A 86 4.93 -1.78 15.52
CA ALA A 86 6.39 -1.84 15.51
C ALA A 86 6.97 -2.28 16.87
N ASN A 87 6.36 -1.86 17.99
CA ASN A 87 6.76 -2.28 19.33
C ASN A 87 6.42 -3.74 19.63
N SER A 88 5.39 -4.31 18.99
CA SER A 88 5.07 -5.74 19.11
C SER A 88 6.05 -6.64 18.34
N VAL A 89 6.61 -6.16 17.23
CA VAL A 89 7.62 -6.89 16.43
C VAL A 89 8.96 -6.98 17.18
N THR A 90 9.33 -5.96 17.95
CA THR A 90 10.59 -5.94 18.71
C THR A 90 10.57 -6.87 19.93
N GLU A 91 9.40 -7.18 20.51
CA GLU A 91 9.27 -8.18 21.58
C GLU A 91 9.33 -9.65 21.09
N GLY A 92 9.15 -9.89 19.79
CA GLY A 92 9.16 -11.25 19.20
C GLY A 92 10.53 -11.79 18.76
N VAL A 93 11.58 -10.96 18.66
CA VAL A 93 12.90 -11.34 18.10
C VAL A 93 13.93 -11.71 19.20
N GLY A 94 13.50 -11.80 20.47
CA GLY A 94 14.35 -12.11 21.61
C GLY A 94 14.26 -13.53 22.18
N LYS A 95 13.57 -14.48 21.51
CA LYS A 95 13.43 -15.84 22.06
C LYS A 95 13.17 -16.91 20.98
N ALA A 96 14.22 -17.37 20.31
CA ALA A 96 14.28 -18.68 19.67
C ALA A 96 15.74 -19.15 19.56
#